data_AF-A0A165LJN8-F1
#
_entry.id   AF-A0A165LJN8-F1
#
_cell.length_a   1.000
_cell.length_b   1.000
_cell.length_c   1.000
_cell.angle_alpha   90.00
_cell.angle_beta   90.00
_cell.angle_gamma   90.00
#
_symmetry.space_group_name_H-M   'P 1'
#
loop_
_entity.id
_entity.type
_entity.pdbx_description
1 polymer ?
#
loop_
_entity_poly.entity_id
_entity_poly.type
_entity_poly.pdbx_seq_one_letter_code
_entity_poly.pdbx_strand_id
1 'polypeptide(L)'
;MSHRRRSGIDSLISVIVLSSTPGLHDPLHPGLCAGCLKILASILCNHGTPAPEERLNEKIADTLRRNHHTFLSRSLAFVIATGNFDTATRARMSATLLARVRQCRQGGHSEDGANTRQLHRLVMEKMQRDALWESVQMLCVIVSMCLYNKNRHATRQLGKHGIWPASVDDMLPGGPQATVSGLCGWIRSLPFPEEDTMFFSALRMLFSCCRMELGRPPCSTMLADAVQEHMATLIRRGPDLESLAVLARFLSDLFLGEGSVPDEDAWTPLAPRLLDVLNSGLRVVSDPAAQVALAKFGLLMASLTPDRPDNALHPLIQQFELLGRQLTVDLPEQEFVELCRRRLRDADLQAVARVYGAISMDDAHMQVTDADALAQWWLSFVGDNEQEA
;
A
#
# COMPACT_ATOMS: atom_id res chain seq x y z
N MET A 1 19.49 -30.99 -12.05
CA MET A 1 19.98 -30.06 -11.01
C MET A 1 18.88 -29.15 -10.42
N SER A 2 17.74 -28.91 -11.09
CA SER A 2 16.66 -28.03 -10.60
C SER A 2 15.88 -28.56 -9.37
N HIS A 3 15.67 -29.87 -9.25
CA HIS A 3 14.91 -30.44 -8.12
C HIS A 3 15.66 -30.38 -6.78
N ARG A 4 16.99 -30.57 -6.75
CA ARG A 4 17.78 -30.47 -5.50
C ARG A 4 17.81 -29.05 -4.94
N ARG A 5 17.89 -28.02 -5.79
CA ARG A 5 17.84 -26.61 -5.34
C ARG A 5 16.49 -26.24 -4.74
N ARG A 6 15.37 -26.75 -5.30
CA ARG A 6 14.01 -26.48 -4.79
C ARG A 6 13.80 -27.04 -3.38
N SER A 7 14.18 -28.29 -3.15
CA SER A 7 14.05 -28.91 -1.81
C SER A 7 14.83 -28.15 -0.73
N GLY A 8 15.95 -27.51 -1.08
CA GLY A 8 16.73 -26.71 -0.14
C GLY A 8 16.05 -25.39 0.24
N ILE A 9 15.42 -24.70 -0.72
CA ILE A 9 14.73 -23.42 -0.49
C ILE A 9 13.50 -23.61 0.40
N ASP A 10 12.67 -24.61 0.12
CA ASP A 10 11.47 -24.89 0.92
C ASP A 10 11.84 -25.26 2.38
N SER A 11 12.92 -26.03 2.55
CA SER A 11 13.47 -26.36 3.86
C SER A 11 13.98 -25.12 4.59
N LEU A 12 14.71 -24.24 3.91
CA LEU A 12 15.23 -23.00 4.51
C LEU A 12 14.09 -22.06 4.96
N ILE A 13 13.08 -21.87 4.09
CA ILE A 13 11.90 -21.07 4.42
C ILE A 13 11.20 -21.64 5.65
N SER A 14 10.95 -22.96 5.66
CA SER A 14 10.32 -23.62 6.79
C SER A 14 11.09 -23.40 8.09
N VAL A 15 12.42 -23.51 8.06
CA VAL A 15 13.28 -23.27 9.23
C VAL A 15 13.20 -21.82 9.71
N ILE A 16 13.31 -20.84 8.79
CA ILE A 16 13.22 -19.41 9.15
C ILE A 16 11.84 -19.09 9.73
N VAL A 17 10.78 -19.58 9.11
CA VAL A 17 9.40 -19.30 9.53
C VAL A 17 9.10 -19.96 10.89
N LEU A 18 9.44 -21.23 11.07
CA LEU A 18 9.19 -21.95 12.33
C LEU A 18 9.99 -21.36 13.49
N SER A 19 11.23 -20.91 13.26
CA SER A 19 12.03 -20.25 14.30
C SER A 19 11.55 -18.82 14.61
N SER A 20 10.98 -18.11 13.64
CA SER A 20 10.54 -16.71 13.82
C SER A 20 9.13 -16.59 14.40
N THR A 21 8.25 -17.57 14.13
CA THR A 21 6.83 -17.51 14.54
C THR A 21 6.65 -17.33 16.05
N PRO A 22 7.31 -18.11 16.94
CA PRO A 22 7.19 -17.89 18.39
C PRO A 22 7.65 -16.50 18.81
N GLY A 23 8.68 -15.97 18.14
CA GLY A 23 9.22 -14.65 18.40
C GLY A 23 8.31 -13.49 18.00
N LEU A 24 7.23 -13.73 17.26
CA LEU A 24 6.22 -12.74 16.88
C LEU A 24 5.03 -12.70 17.85
N HIS A 25 4.93 -13.64 18.81
CA HIS A 25 3.81 -13.70 19.75
C HIS A 25 3.83 -12.61 20.81
N ASP A 26 5.02 -12.27 21.31
CA ASP A 26 5.22 -11.20 22.27
C ASP A 26 6.05 -10.08 21.62
N PRO A 27 5.39 -9.00 21.15
CA PRO A 27 6.10 -7.88 20.56
C PRO A 27 7.09 -7.22 21.53
N LEU A 28 6.94 -7.33 22.86
CA LEU A 28 7.89 -6.72 23.80
C LEU A 28 9.20 -7.52 23.92
N HIS A 29 9.17 -8.82 23.62
CA HIS A 29 10.32 -9.71 23.72
C HIS A 29 10.50 -10.51 22.42
N PRO A 30 10.80 -9.85 21.29
CA PRO A 30 10.87 -10.53 20.01
C PRO A 30 11.97 -11.60 20.02
N GLY A 31 11.55 -12.85 19.84
CA GLY A 31 12.43 -14.01 19.71
C GLY A 31 12.97 -14.22 18.29
N LEU A 32 12.62 -13.34 17.35
CA LEU A 32 12.96 -13.46 15.94
C LEU A 32 14.34 -12.88 15.62
N CYS A 33 14.96 -13.38 14.55
CA CYS A 33 16.17 -12.81 13.97
C CYS A 33 15.80 -11.96 12.75
N ALA A 34 15.99 -10.65 12.87
CA ALA A 34 15.72 -9.72 11.77
C ALA A 34 16.57 -10.03 10.51
N GLY A 35 17.80 -10.55 10.69
CA GLY A 35 18.65 -11.05 9.60
C GLY A 35 18.00 -12.20 8.82
N CYS A 36 17.38 -13.16 9.52
CA CYS A 36 16.65 -14.25 8.87
C CYS A 36 15.40 -13.74 8.14
N LEU A 37 14.69 -12.76 8.68
CA LEU A 37 13.55 -12.12 7.99
C LEU A 37 14.00 -11.44 6.70
N LYS A 38 15.12 -10.72 6.71
CA LYS A 38 15.67 -10.10 5.50
C LYS A 38 16.04 -11.13 4.45
N ILE A 39 16.63 -12.27 4.85
CA ILE A 39 16.92 -13.38 3.92
C ILE A 39 15.61 -13.89 3.29
N LEU A 40 14.58 -14.13 4.10
CA LEU A 40 13.27 -14.56 3.60
C LEU A 40 12.64 -13.53 2.65
N ALA A 41 12.67 -12.25 3.01
CA ALA A 41 12.19 -11.16 2.16
C ALA A 41 12.98 -11.06 0.85
N SER A 42 14.31 -11.18 0.89
CA SER A 42 15.14 -11.19 -0.34
C SER A 42 14.86 -12.39 -1.24
N ILE A 43 14.56 -13.57 -0.67
CA ILE A 43 14.13 -14.74 -1.45
C ILE A 43 12.81 -14.45 -2.17
N LEU A 44 11.86 -13.77 -1.51
CA LEU A 44 10.57 -13.38 -2.09
C LEU A 44 10.67 -12.24 -3.10
N CYS A 45 11.59 -11.31 -2.89
CA CYS A 45 11.73 -10.05 -3.63
C CYS A 45 12.92 -10.03 -4.57
N ASN A 46 13.38 -11.17 -5.09
CA ASN A 46 14.27 -11.20 -6.25
C ASN A 46 13.54 -10.62 -7.48
N HIS A 47 13.36 -9.31 -7.49
CA HIS A 47 12.80 -8.51 -8.56
C HIS A 47 13.97 -8.15 -9.48
N GLY A 48 13.91 -8.60 -10.74
CA GLY A 48 14.94 -8.33 -11.74
C GLY A 48 15.48 -9.57 -12.46
N THR A 49 15.03 -10.76 -12.06
CA THR A 49 15.35 -12.01 -12.74
C THR A 49 14.23 -12.41 -13.70
N PRO A 50 14.53 -13.15 -14.78
CA PRO A 50 13.57 -13.45 -15.83
C PRO A 50 12.33 -14.22 -15.32
N ALA A 51 11.28 -14.27 -16.15
CA ALA A 51 9.98 -14.92 -15.90
C ALA A 51 9.97 -16.29 -15.14
N PRO A 52 11.00 -17.17 -15.21
CA PRO A 52 11.05 -18.37 -14.37
C PRO A 52 11.05 -18.11 -12.86
N GLU A 53 11.53 -16.95 -12.40
CA GLU A 53 11.64 -16.61 -10.98
C GLU A 53 10.36 -16.00 -10.40
N GLU A 54 9.52 -15.34 -11.21
CA GLU A 54 8.19 -14.87 -10.78
C GLU A 54 7.32 -16.06 -10.31
N ARG A 55 7.34 -17.17 -11.06
CA ARG A 55 6.67 -18.42 -10.68
C ARG A 55 7.23 -19.04 -9.40
N LEU A 56 8.49 -18.77 -9.05
CA LEU A 56 9.08 -19.24 -7.81
C LEU A 56 8.57 -18.41 -6.63
N ASN A 57 8.52 -17.08 -6.77
CA ASN A 57 8.00 -16.18 -5.75
C ASN A 57 6.52 -16.45 -5.46
N GLU A 58 5.72 -16.69 -6.51
CA GLU A 58 4.33 -17.15 -6.39
C GLU A 58 4.21 -18.44 -5.59
N LYS A 59 5.03 -19.44 -5.89
CA LYS A 59 5.01 -20.72 -5.17
C LYS A 59 5.42 -20.57 -3.71
N ILE A 60 6.42 -19.75 -3.42
CA ILE A 60 6.85 -19.50 -2.04
C ILE A 60 5.75 -18.78 -1.26
N ALA A 61 5.15 -17.75 -1.84
CA ALA A 61 4.00 -17.06 -1.25
C ALA A 61 2.84 -18.02 -1.01
N ASP A 62 2.52 -18.89 -1.97
CA ASP A 62 1.50 -19.94 -1.81
C ASP A 62 1.84 -20.92 -0.68
N THR A 63 3.11 -21.33 -0.56
CA THR A 63 3.58 -22.18 0.53
C THR A 63 3.40 -21.49 1.89
N LEU A 64 3.77 -20.21 2.02
CA LEU A 64 3.55 -19.42 3.23
C LEU A 64 2.06 -19.34 3.57
N ARG A 65 1.22 -19.06 2.57
CA ARG A 65 -0.23 -18.92 2.72
C ARG A 65 -0.97 -20.22 2.99
N ARG A 66 -0.40 -21.38 2.68
CA ARG A 66 -1.01 -22.70 2.92
C ARG A 66 -0.50 -23.35 4.20
N ASN A 67 0.79 -23.18 4.51
CA ASN A 67 1.44 -23.95 5.58
C ASN A 67 1.82 -23.09 6.78
N HIS A 68 1.80 -21.76 6.67
CA HIS A 68 2.35 -20.84 7.66
C HIS A 68 1.43 -19.64 7.97
N HIS A 69 0.12 -19.85 8.09
CA HIS A 69 -0.85 -18.75 8.33
C HIS A 69 -0.59 -18.01 9.63
N THR A 70 -0.21 -18.76 10.68
CA THR A 70 0.12 -18.18 11.98
C THR A 70 1.28 -17.21 11.86
N PHE A 71 2.28 -17.51 11.03
CA PHE A 71 3.39 -16.60 10.79
C PHE A 71 2.91 -15.29 10.16
N LEU A 72 2.08 -15.33 9.11
CA LEU A 72 1.58 -14.13 8.42
C LEU A 72 0.68 -13.28 9.34
N SER A 73 -0.23 -13.92 10.05
CA SER A 73 -1.14 -13.23 10.99
C SER A 73 -0.35 -12.61 12.16
N ARG A 74 0.66 -13.31 12.69
CA ARG A 74 1.53 -12.78 13.75
C ARG A 74 2.48 -11.70 13.24
N SER A 75 2.87 -11.75 11.97
CA SER A 75 3.68 -10.71 11.33
C SER A 75 2.91 -9.40 11.30
N LEU A 76 1.65 -9.42 10.84
CA LEU A 76 0.78 -8.24 10.90
C LEU A 76 0.55 -7.79 12.33
N ALA A 77 0.22 -8.70 13.26
CA ALA A 77 0.00 -8.34 14.66
C ALA A 77 1.24 -7.67 15.29
N PHE A 78 2.44 -8.15 14.97
CA PHE A 78 3.69 -7.52 15.41
C PHE A 78 3.87 -6.12 14.83
N VAL A 79 3.65 -5.94 13.52
CA VAL A 79 3.71 -4.60 12.87
C VAL A 79 2.73 -3.64 13.52
N ILE A 80 1.47 -4.05 13.73
CA ILE A 80 0.44 -3.22 14.35
C ILE A 80 0.78 -2.88 15.81
N ALA A 81 1.16 -3.87 16.61
CA ALA A 81 1.46 -3.65 18.02
C ALA A 81 2.63 -2.68 18.20
N THR A 82 3.71 -2.88 17.44
CA THR A 82 4.92 -2.06 17.54
C THR A 82 4.72 -0.62 17.05
N GLY A 83 3.77 -0.41 16.14
CA GLY A 83 3.35 0.91 15.70
C GLY A 83 2.75 1.77 16.81
N ASN A 84 2.15 1.14 17.83
CA ASN A 84 1.59 1.85 18.99
C ASN A 84 2.60 2.06 20.14
N PHE A 85 3.84 1.58 20.01
CA PHE A 85 4.85 1.75 21.05
C PHE A 85 5.44 3.16 21.07
N ASP A 86 5.75 3.65 22.27
CA ASP A 86 6.50 4.89 22.46
C ASP A 86 7.96 4.76 21.98
N THR A 87 8.62 5.91 21.81
CA THR A 87 10.00 5.99 21.31
C THR A 87 10.98 5.17 22.16
N ALA A 88 10.83 5.18 23.49
CA ALA A 88 11.73 4.47 24.39
C ALA A 88 11.59 2.94 24.23
N THR A 89 10.36 2.45 24.12
CA THR A 89 10.03 1.04 23.93
C THR A 89 10.53 0.55 22.58
N ARG A 90 10.34 1.34 21.51
CA ARG A 90 10.89 1.03 20.18
C ARG A 90 12.41 0.95 20.19
N ALA A 91 13.09 1.87 20.86
CA ALA A 91 14.56 1.84 20.99
C ALA A 91 15.04 0.57 21.73
N ARG A 92 14.39 0.17 22.83
CA ARG A 92 14.70 -1.08 23.55
C ARG A 92 14.51 -2.32 22.66
N MET A 93 13.43 -2.34 21.88
CA MET A 93 13.15 -3.43 20.95
C MET A 93 14.18 -3.50 19.83
N SER A 94 14.55 -2.36 19.25
CA SER A 94 15.58 -2.27 18.22
C SER A 94 16.91 -2.84 18.74
N ALA A 95 17.32 -2.49 19.96
CA ALA A 95 18.50 -3.08 20.60
C ALA A 95 18.37 -4.60 20.83
N THR A 96 17.18 -5.07 21.23
CA THR A 96 16.91 -6.50 21.46
C THR A 96 17.00 -7.30 20.16
N LEU A 97 16.38 -6.82 19.09
CA LEU A 97 16.44 -7.42 17.75
C LEU A 97 17.89 -7.45 17.25
N LEU A 98 18.64 -6.37 17.41
CA LEU A 98 20.05 -6.31 17.01
C LEU A 98 20.90 -7.34 17.77
N ALA A 99 20.63 -7.53 19.07
CA ALA A 99 21.29 -8.57 19.86
C ALA A 99 20.94 -9.99 19.36
N ARG A 100 19.68 -10.24 18.98
CA ARG A 100 19.26 -11.52 18.38
C ARG A 100 19.97 -11.82 17.06
N VAL A 101 20.15 -10.82 16.19
CA VAL A 101 20.91 -11.01 14.94
C VAL A 101 22.36 -11.40 15.23
N ARG A 102 23.00 -10.77 16.22
CA ARG A 102 24.37 -11.12 16.63
C ARG A 102 24.47 -12.54 17.16
N GLN A 103 23.52 -12.97 18.00
CA GLN A 103 23.44 -14.34 18.52
C GLN A 103 23.25 -15.37 17.40
N CYS A 104 22.28 -15.12 16.51
CA CYS A 104 22.00 -16.00 15.36
C CYS A 104 23.24 -16.16 14.45
N ARG A 105 23.99 -15.08 14.24
CA ARG A 105 25.24 -15.12 13.46
C ARG A 105 26.31 -16.02 14.08
N GLN A 106 26.35 -16.13 15.41
CA GLN A 106 27.35 -16.92 16.15
C GLN A 106 26.96 -18.41 16.25
N GLY A 107 25.67 -18.74 16.25
CA GLY A 107 25.18 -20.12 16.43
C GLY A 107 25.24 -21.04 15.21
N GLY A 108 25.68 -20.58 14.04
CA GLY A 108 25.69 -21.36 12.81
C GLY A 108 26.84 -22.38 12.72
N HIS A 109 26.58 -23.62 13.13
CA HIS A 109 27.56 -24.74 13.11
C HIS A 109 27.61 -25.58 11.81
N SER A 110 26.84 -25.26 10.76
CA SER A 110 26.86 -26.02 9.50
C SER A 110 27.66 -25.33 8.37
N GLU A 111 28.11 -26.11 7.38
CA GLU A 111 28.85 -25.63 6.19
C GLU A 111 28.04 -24.60 5.35
N ASP A 112 26.70 -24.71 5.31
CA ASP A 112 25.80 -23.71 4.72
C ASP A 112 25.73 -22.39 5.52
N GLY A 113 26.35 -22.36 6.70
CA GLY A 113 26.43 -21.17 7.56
C GLY A 113 27.26 -20.04 6.98
N ALA A 114 28.15 -20.28 6.01
CA ALA A 114 29.00 -19.22 5.42
C ALA A 114 28.17 -18.17 4.66
N ASN A 115 27.29 -18.60 3.76
CA ASN A 115 26.41 -17.70 3.01
C ASN A 115 25.42 -16.98 3.93
N THR A 116 24.85 -17.73 4.89
CA THR A 116 23.94 -17.16 5.89
C THR A 116 24.63 -16.07 6.72
N ARG A 117 25.88 -16.30 7.17
CA ARG A 117 26.68 -15.30 7.90
C ARG A 117 27.01 -14.07 7.05
N GLN A 118 27.30 -14.25 5.76
CA GLN A 118 27.55 -13.14 4.84
C GLN A 118 26.29 -12.29 4.65
N LEU A 119 25.13 -12.92 4.41
CA LEU A 119 23.87 -12.21 4.33
C LEU A 119 23.60 -11.44 5.62
N HIS A 120 23.71 -12.10 6.78
CA HIS A 120 23.58 -11.44 8.09
C HIS A 120 24.53 -10.24 8.25
N ARG A 121 25.76 -10.31 7.73
CA ARG A 121 26.70 -9.18 7.78
C ARG A 121 26.19 -7.98 7.00
N LEU A 122 25.72 -8.19 5.77
CA LEU A 122 25.15 -7.13 4.92
C LEU A 122 23.91 -6.51 5.57
N VAL A 123 23.06 -7.34 6.18
CA VAL A 123 21.86 -6.86 6.86
C VAL A 123 22.19 -6.02 8.10
N MET A 124 23.23 -6.41 8.86
CA MET A 124 23.63 -5.73 10.08
C MET A 124 24.05 -4.27 9.86
N GLU A 125 24.57 -3.91 8.69
CA GLU A 125 24.93 -2.51 8.39
C GLU A 125 23.69 -1.61 8.32
N LYS A 126 22.60 -2.10 7.73
CA LYS A 126 21.31 -1.37 7.69
C LYS A 126 20.64 -1.33 9.06
N MET A 127 20.63 -2.46 9.77
CA MET A 127 20.00 -2.61 11.08
C MET A 127 20.67 -1.83 12.21
N GLN A 128 21.90 -1.34 12.02
CA GLN A 128 22.55 -0.49 13.02
C GLN A 128 21.81 0.83 13.24
N ARG A 129 21.05 1.31 12.25
CA ARG A 129 20.25 2.53 12.38
C ARG A 129 18.99 2.26 13.18
N ASP A 130 18.18 1.31 12.72
CA ASP A 130 16.97 0.88 13.43
C ASP A 130 16.57 -0.55 13.03
N ALA A 131 16.96 -1.54 13.84
CA ALA A 131 16.63 -2.93 13.62
C ALA A 131 15.13 -3.24 13.72
N LEU A 132 14.36 -2.42 14.47
CA LEU A 132 12.92 -2.59 14.56
C LEU A 132 12.25 -2.18 13.25
N TRP A 133 12.56 -0.99 12.74
CA TRP A 133 12.04 -0.52 11.46
C TRP A 133 12.36 -1.48 10.32
N GLU A 134 13.61 -1.94 10.23
CA GLU A 134 14.03 -2.93 9.24
C GLU A 134 13.22 -4.24 9.35
N SER A 135 12.95 -4.70 10.57
CA SER A 135 12.13 -5.90 10.78
C SER A 135 10.70 -5.68 10.29
N VAL A 136 10.10 -4.53 10.62
CA VAL A 136 8.75 -4.16 10.17
C VAL A 136 8.68 -4.09 8.66
N GLN A 137 9.64 -3.42 8.01
CA GLN A 137 9.70 -3.33 6.55
C GLN A 137 9.78 -4.72 5.92
N MET A 138 10.60 -5.63 6.45
CA MET A 138 10.70 -7.00 5.91
C MET A 138 9.43 -7.81 6.10
N LEU A 139 8.75 -7.67 7.24
CA LEU A 139 7.45 -8.31 7.47
C LEU A 139 6.39 -7.76 6.51
N CYS A 140 6.36 -6.44 6.31
CA CYS A 140 5.48 -5.77 5.34
C CYS A 140 5.72 -6.30 3.91
N VAL A 141 6.98 -6.48 3.52
CA VAL A 141 7.35 -7.08 2.23
C VAL A 141 6.83 -8.52 2.10
N ILE A 142 7.05 -9.37 3.11
CA ILE A 142 6.58 -10.75 3.08
C ILE A 142 5.04 -10.81 2.97
N VAL A 143 4.35 -9.97 3.74
CA VAL A 143 2.89 -9.85 3.72
C VAL A 143 2.40 -9.34 2.37
N SER A 144 2.98 -8.26 1.84
CA SER A 144 2.57 -7.67 0.56
C SER A 144 2.71 -8.66 -0.59
N MET A 145 3.80 -9.44 -0.62
CA MET A 145 3.99 -10.50 -1.63
C MET A 145 2.94 -11.62 -1.50
N CYS A 146 2.54 -11.97 -0.27
CA CYS A 146 1.47 -12.94 -0.05
C CYS A 146 0.10 -12.41 -0.49
N LEU A 147 -0.17 -11.11 -0.33
CA LEU A 147 -1.41 -10.47 -0.75
C LEU A 147 -1.46 -10.21 -2.25
N TYR A 148 -0.34 -9.81 -2.86
CA TYR A 148 -0.24 -9.47 -4.28
C TYR A 148 -0.65 -10.65 -5.16
N ASN A 149 -0.16 -11.84 -4.84
CA ASN A 149 -0.50 -13.06 -5.57
C ASN A 149 -1.99 -13.45 -5.45
N LYS A 150 -2.73 -12.90 -4.48
CA LYS A 150 -4.18 -13.10 -4.33
C LYS A 150 -5.00 -12.10 -5.16
N ASN A 151 -4.57 -10.84 -5.21
CA ASN A 151 -5.32 -9.77 -5.87
C ASN A 151 -5.44 -9.91 -7.40
N ARG A 152 -4.75 -10.90 -8.01
CA ARG A 152 -5.02 -11.32 -9.40
C ARG A 152 -6.45 -11.83 -9.63
N HIS A 153 -7.20 -12.15 -8.58
CA HIS A 153 -8.58 -12.62 -8.67
C HIS A 153 -9.50 -11.81 -7.75
N ALA A 154 -9.93 -10.62 -8.22
CA ALA A 154 -10.75 -9.65 -7.47
C ALA A 154 -12.01 -10.24 -6.80
N THR A 155 -12.58 -11.32 -7.36
CA THR A 155 -13.81 -11.97 -6.86
C THR A 155 -13.60 -12.87 -5.63
N ARG A 156 -12.37 -13.08 -5.15
CA ARG A 156 -12.07 -13.99 -4.01
C ARG A 156 -11.14 -13.32 -2.99
N GLN A 157 -11.62 -12.23 -2.38
CA GLN A 157 -10.86 -11.46 -1.38
C GLN A 157 -10.54 -12.25 -0.10
N LEU A 158 -11.28 -13.30 0.25
CA LEU A 158 -10.98 -14.22 1.36
C LEU A 158 -10.82 -15.65 0.86
N GLY A 159 -9.81 -16.36 1.38
CA GLY A 159 -9.45 -17.69 0.90
C GLY A 159 -10.50 -18.73 1.30
N LYS A 160 -11.17 -19.34 0.33
CA LYS A 160 -11.92 -20.59 0.58
C LYS A 160 -10.90 -21.71 0.84
N HIS A 161 -11.22 -22.63 1.75
CA HIS A 161 -10.39 -23.81 2.10
C HIS A 161 -9.14 -23.54 2.97
N GLY A 162 -9.20 -22.55 3.87
CA GLY A 162 -8.14 -22.35 4.86
C GLY A 162 -6.82 -21.89 4.23
N ILE A 163 -6.86 -20.97 3.27
CA ILE A 163 -5.68 -20.30 2.73
C ILE A 163 -5.66 -18.88 3.25
N TRP A 164 -4.54 -18.43 3.82
CA TRP A 164 -4.41 -17.10 4.38
C TRP A 164 -4.58 -15.99 3.30
N PRO A 165 -5.23 -14.86 3.60
CA PRO A 165 -6.10 -14.66 4.75
C PRO A 165 -7.41 -15.44 4.57
N ALA A 166 -7.81 -16.15 5.62
CA ALA A 166 -9.04 -16.92 5.70
C ALA A 166 -10.19 -16.07 6.26
N SER A 167 -9.86 -15.06 7.07
CA SER A 167 -10.80 -14.11 7.67
C SER A 167 -10.26 -12.67 7.61
N VAL A 168 -11.11 -11.71 7.93
CA VAL A 168 -10.71 -10.30 8.13
C VAL A 168 -9.81 -10.16 9.36
N ASP A 169 -10.03 -10.96 10.41
CA ASP A 169 -9.21 -10.92 11.64
C ASP A 169 -7.76 -11.33 11.41
N ASP A 170 -7.49 -12.15 10.38
CA ASP A 170 -6.13 -12.48 9.94
C ASP A 170 -5.37 -11.26 9.41
N MET A 171 -6.11 -10.28 8.89
CA MET A 171 -5.61 -9.06 8.25
C MET A 171 -5.63 -7.86 9.18
N LEU A 172 -6.63 -7.79 10.06
CA LEU A 172 -6.89 -6.68 10.97
C LEU A 172 -6.76 -7.15 12.42
N PRO A 173 -5.55 -7.50 12.90
CA PRO A 173 -5.36 -8.03 14.25
C PRO A 173 -5.80 -6.99 15.29
N GLY A 174 -6.77 -7.36 16.13
CA GLY A 174 -7.37 -6.45 17.11
C GLY A 174 -8.46 -5.52 16.54
N GLY A 175 -8.87 -5.75 15.29
CA GLY A 175 -9.92 -5.01 14.59
C GLY A 175 -9.40 -3.83 13.76
N PRO A 176 -10.29 -3.22 12.95
CA PRO A 176 -9.93 -2.17 11.99
C PRO A 176 -9.25 -0.96 12.66
N GLN A 177 -9.82 -0.44 13.74
CA GLN A 177 -9.33 0.76 14.41
C GLN A 177 -7.95 0.54 15.07
N ALA A 178 -7.74 -0.59 15.75
CA ALA A 178 -6.46 -0.92 16.36
C ALA A 178 -5.36 -1.07 15.31
N THR A 179 -5.71 -1.72 14.19
CA THR A 179 -4.85 -1.87 13.02
C THR A 179 -4.45 -0.50 12.46
N VAL A 180 -5.42 0.36 12.16
CA VAL A 180 -5.15 1.70 11.64
C VAL A 180 -4.33 2.54 12.61
N SER A 181 -4.64 2.51 13.91
CA SER A 181 -3.84 3.22 14.92
C SER A 181 -2.36 2.81 14.87
N GLY A 182 -2.10 1.49 14.80
CA GLY A 182 -0.72 0.98 14.70
C GLY A 182 -0.03 1.43 13.41
N LEU A 183 -0.73 1.36 12.27
CA LEU A 183 -0.20 1.79 10.96
C LEU A 183 0.09 3.30 10.94
N CYS A 184 -0.83 4.13 11.43
CA CYS A 184 -0.64 5.58 11.59
C CYS A 184 0.56 5.87 12.51
N GLY A 185 0.72 5.10 13.59
CA GLY A 185 1.86 5.20 14.49
C GLY A 185 3.20 4.91 13.81
N TRP A 186 3.23 4.01 12.82
CA TRP A 186 4.40 3.81 11.95
C TRP A 186 4.59 4.98 10.98
N ILE A 187 3.56 5.34 10.22
CA ILE A 187 3.60 6.42 9.21
C ILE A 187 4.18 7.72 9.80
N ARG A 188 3.71 8.14 10.98
CA ARG A 188 4.16 9.36 11.65
C ARG A 188 5.61 9.31 12.14
N SER A 189 6.17 8.12 12.24
CA SER A 189 7.46 7.86 12.87
C SER A 189 8.52 7.31 11.93
N LEU A 190 8.22 7.29 10.62
CA LEU A 190 9.10 6.73 9.61
C LEU A 190 10.49 7.38 9.69
N PRO A 191 11.53 6.62 10.05
CA PRO A 191 12.85 7.20 10.30
C PRO A 191 13.53 7.63 9.00
N PHE A 192 13.26 6.93 7.90
CA PHE A 192 13.89 7.10 6.59
C PHE A 192 12.83 7.14 5.50
N PRO A 193 12.42 8.34 5.05
CA PRO A 193 11.36 8.46 4.05
C PRO A 193 11.71 7.84 2.70
N GLU A 194 12.99 7.82 2.32
CA GLU A 194 13.49 7.25 1.05
C GLU A 194 13.32 5.71 0.94
N GLU A 195 13.00 5.02 2.03
CA GLU A 195 12.86 3.56 2.06
C GLU A 195 11.42 3.11 2.40
N ASP A 196 10.44 4.01 2.33
CA ASP A 196 9.07 3.74 2.78
C ASP A 196 8.17 3.08 1.72
N THR A 197 8.61 3.02 0.46
CA THR A 197 7.82 2.51 -0.68
C THR A 197 7.27 1.10 -0.43
N MET A 198 8.06 0.23 0.20
CA MET A 198 7.66 -1.13 0.54
C MET A 198 6.59 -1.18 1.63
N PHE A 199 6.67 -0.28 2.62
CA PHE A 199 5.67 -0.16 3.68
C PHE A 199 4.35 0.35 3.11
N PHE A 200 4.38 1.40 2.28
CA PHE A 200 3.17 1.93 1.64
C PHE A 200 2.58 0.97 0.61
N SER A 201 3.40 0.19 -0.09
CA SER A 201 2.92 -0.91 -0.93
C SER A 201 2.16 -1.95 -0.11
N ALA A 202 2.70 -2.39 1.03
CA ALA A 202 2.02 -3.31 1.93
C ALA A 202 0.72 -2.73 2.50
N LEU A 203 0.74 -1.46 2.89
CA LEU A 203 -0.43 -0.73 3.38
C LEU A 203 -1.53 -0.65 2.32
N ARG A 204 -1.18 -0.33 1.07
CA ARG A 204 -2.12 -0.29 -0.05
C ARG A 204 -2.73 -1.65 -0.34
N MET A 205 -1.93 -2.71 -0.28
CA MET A 205 -2.40 -4.09 -0.45
C MET A 205 -3.35 -4.50 0.69
N LEU A 206 -3.02 -4.16 1.94
CA LEU A 206 -3.88 -4.38 3.09
C LEU A 206 -5.20 -3.62 2.95
N PHE A 207 -5.15 -2.34 2.58
CA PHE A 207 -6.33 -1.51 2.34
C PHE A 207 -7.22 -2.09 1.24
N SER A 208 -6.63 -2.50 0.11
CA SER A 208 -7.35 -3.14 -0.99
C SER A 208 -8.05 -4.42 -0.55
N CYS A 209 -7.39 -5.26 0.27
CA CYS A 209 -7.98 -6.50 0.78
C CYS A 209 -9.05 -6.28 1.86
N CYS A 210 -8.99 -5.18 2.61
CA CYS A 210 -9.89 -4.87 3.74
C CYS A 210 -10.61 -3.53 3.54
N ARG A 211 -10.99 -3.24 2.30
CA ARG A 211 -11.54 -1.94 1.90
C ARG A 211 -12.84 -1.61 2.63
N MET A 212 -13.69 -2.61 2.82
CA MET A 212 -14.99 -2.43 3.47
C MET A 212 -14.85 -2.01 4.93
N GLU A 213 -13.80 -2.49 5.59
CA GLU A 213 -13.50 -2.22 6.99
C GLU A 213 -12.67 -0.94 7.17
N LEU A 214 -11.70 -0.70 6.28
CA LEU A 214 -10.73 0.39 6.39
C LEU A 214 -11.13 1.67 5.64
N GLY A 215 -11.99 1.57 4.63
CA GLY A 215 -12.44 2.70 3.81
C GLY A 215 -13.43 3.62 4.52
N ARG A 216 -14.03 3.17 5.61
CA ARG A 216 -15.02 3.94 6.38
C ARG A 216 -14.36 4.80 7.46
N PRO A 217 -14.90 5.99 7.76
CA PRO A 217 -14.50 6.74 8.95
C PRO A 217 -14.73 5.92 10.24
N PRO A 218 -13.87 6.07 11.26
CA PRO A 218 -12.74 6.99 11.32
C PRO A 218 -11.46 6.43 10.66
N CYS A 219 -11.45 5.19 10.19
CA CYS A 219 -10.25 4.49 9.72
C CYS A 219 -9.60 5.22 8.52
N SER A 220 -10.40 5.55 7.50
CA SER A 220 -9.89 6.23 6.31
C SER A 220 -9.35 7.62 6.62
N THR A 221 -10.07 8.41 7.41
CA THR A 221 -9.63 9.75 7.84
C THR A 221 -8.37 9.71 8.71
N MET A 222 -8.22 8.71 9.58
CA MET A 222 -7.00 8.53 10.39
C MET A 222 -5.77 8.22 9.53
N LEU A 223 -5.93 7.35 8.53
CA LEU A 223 -4.86 7.04 7.57
C LEU A 223 -4.51 8.27 6.73
N ALA A 224 -5.51 8.99 6.23
CA ALA A 224 -5.32 10.19 5.44
C ALA A 224 -4.56 11.28 6.21
N ASP A 225 -4.93 11.52 7.47
CA ASP A 225 -4.25 12.46 8.36
C ASP A 225 -2.78 12.07 8.59
N ALA A 226 -2.51 10.81 8.91
CA ALA A 226 -1.14 10.33 9.11
C ALA A 226 -0.28 10.45 7.83
N VAL A 227 -0.84 10.10 6.67
CA VAL A 227 -0.15 10.23 5.37
C VAL A 227 0.11 11.69 5.03
N GLN A 228 -0.86 12.57 5.28
CA GLN A 228 -0.70 14.02 5.09
C GLN A 228 0.49 14.57 5.89
N GLU A 229 0.60 14.20 7.18
CA GLU A 229 1.71 14.63 8.04
C GLU A 229 3.07 14.12 7.53
N HIS A 230 3.10 12.88 7.04
CA HIS A 230 4.30 12.28 6.46
C HIS A 230 4.71 12.97 5.15
N MET A 231 3.77 13.18 4.23
CA MET A 231 3.99 13.93 3.00
C MET A 231 4.51 15.36 3.27
N ALA A 232 3.94 16.06 4.25
CA ALA A 232 4.42 17.38 4.65
C ALA A 232 5.87 17.34 5.14
N THR A 233 6.25 16.26 5.84
CA THR A 233 7.63 16.06 6.31
C THR A 233 8.59 15.75 5.17
N LEU A 234 8.17 14.92 4.20
CA LEU A 234 8.91 14.65 2.97
C LEU A 234 9.21 15.94 2.18
N ILE A 235 8.17 16.75 1.92
CA ILE A 235 8.31 18.00 1.16
C ILE A 235 9.30 18.96 1.85
N ARG A 236 9.25 19.07 3.18
CA ARG A 236 10.17 19.94 3.95
C ARG A 236 11.63 19.50 3.89
N ARG A 237 11.90 18.20 3.76
CA ARG A 237 13.27 17.65 3.75
C ARG A 237 13.94 17.71 2.37
N GLY A 238 13.16 17.98 1.32
CA GLY A 238 13.58 17.81 -0.08
C GLY A 238 12.98 16.51 -0.61
N PRO A 239 12.26 16.55 -1.75
CA PRO A 239 11.41 15.44 -2.13
C PRO A 239 12.22 14.25 -2.63
N ASP A 240 11.96 13.08 -2.03
CA ASP A 240 11.99 11.84 -2.80
C ASP A 240 10.71 11.80 -3.65
N LEU A 241 10.89 12.03 -4.96
CA LEU A 241 9.80 12.15 -5.94
C LEU A 241 8.96 10.88 -6.03
N GLU A 242 9.59 9.72 -5.90
CA GLU A 242 8.92 8.42 -6.02
C GLU A 242 7.97 8.19 -4.85
N SER A 243 8.45 8.47 -3.63
CA SER A 243 7.64 8.33 -2.40
C SER A 243 6.42 9.25 -2.41
N LEU A 244 6.55 10.51 -2.86
CA LEU A 244 5.39 11.41 -2.98
C LEU A 244 4.32 10.89 -3.96
N ALA A 245 4.74 10.30 -5.08
CA ALA A 245 3.83 9.71 -6.05
C ALA A 245 3.05 8.52 -5.45
N VAL A 246 3.75 7.65 -4.72
CA VAL A 246 3.16 6.49 -4.04
C VAL A 246 2.12 6.93 -3.01
N LEU A 247 2.43 7.95 -2.22
CA LEU A 247 1.53 8.50 -1.20
C LEU A 247 0.29 9.17 -1.80
N ALA A 248 0.47 9.93 -2.88
CA ALA A 248 -0.64 10.55 -3.61
C ALA A 248 -1.61 9.50 -4.18
N ARG A 249 -1.08 8.43 -4.78
CA ARG A 249 -1.89 7.30 -5.26
C ARG A 249 -2.62 6.61 -4.13
N PHE A 250 -1.94 6.39 -2.99
CA PHE A 250 -2.57 5.78 -1.82
C PHE A 250 -3.71 6.64 -1.27
N LEU A 251 -3.54 7.96 -1.15
CA LEU A 251 -4.61 8.89 -0.73
C LEU A 251 -5.77 8.90 -1.72
N SER A 252 -5.48 8.86 -3.02
CA SER A 252 -6.49 8.74 -4.06
C SER A 252 -7.29 7.44 -3.91
N ASP A 253 -6.62 6.30 -3.74
CA ASP A 253 -7.25 4.99 -3.53
C ASP A 253 -8.12 4.95 -2.26
N LEU A 254 -7.71 5.70 -1.22
CA LEU A 254 -8.39 5.83 0.06
C LEU A 254 -9.67 6.66 -0.05
N PHE A 255 -9.68 7.69 -0.88
CA PHE A 255 -10.82 8.58 -1.10
C PHE A 255 -11.77 8.05 -2.18
N LEU A 256 -11.25 7.71 -3.36
CA LEU A 256 -12.00 7.37 -4.59
C LEU A 256 -12.35 5.89 -4.69
N GLY A 257 -12.50 5.23 -3.56
CA GLY A 257 -12.62 3.80 -3.57
C GLY A 257 -13.80 3.27 -4.37
N GLU A 258 -13.56 2.36 -5.35
CA GLU A 258 -14.59 1.58 -6.04
C GLU A 258 -15.71 1.17 -5.07
N GLY A 259 -16.91 1.71 -5.31
CA GLY A 259 -18.14 1.33 -4.62
C GLY A 259 -18.50 2.12 -3.36
N SER A 260 -17.71 3.11 -2.92
CA SER A 260 -18.10 3.98 -1.81
C SER A 260 -18.06 5.45 -2.20
N VAL A 261 -19.20 6.12 -2.06
CA VAL A 261 -19.27 7.58 -2.03
C VAL A 261 -18.45 8.06 -0.83
N PRO A 262 -17.47 8.97 -1.00
CA PRO A 262 -16.73 9.52 0.13
C PRO A 262 -17.70 10.14 1.13
N ASP A 263 -17.50 9.86 2.42
CA ASP A 263 -18.20 10.58 3.48
C ASP A 263 -17.62 12.01 3.54
N GLU A 264 -18.18 12.92 2.75
CA GLU A 264 -17.66 14.29 2.60
C GLU A 264 -17.47 14.97 3.95
N ASP A 265 -18.44 14.84 4.86
CA ASP A 265 -18.43 15.42 6.20
C ASP A 265 -17.20 14.96 7.02
N ALA A 266 -16.78 13.71 6.85
CA ALA A 266 -15.60 13.17 7.53
C ALA A 266 -14.28 13.74 6.95
N TRP A 267 -14.26 14.09 5.66
CA TRP A 267 -13.07 14.58 4.97
C TRP A 267 -12.95 16.10 4.94
N THR A 268 -14.04 16.86 5.07
CA THR A 268 -14.04 18.33 5.11
C THR A 268 -13.01 18.93 6.08
N PRO A 269 -12.83 18.42 7.31
CA PRO A 269 -11.82 18.97 8.24
C PRO A 269 -10.37 18.69 7.81
N LEU A 270 -10.15 17.68 6.98
CA LEU A 270 -8.84 17.27 6.48
C LEU A 270 -8.48 17.94 5.14
N ALA A 271 -9.48 18.23 4.31
CA ALA A 271 -9.30 18.70 2.94
C ALA A 271 -8.40 19.95 2.81
N PRO A 272 -8.53 21.01 3.64
CA PRO A 272 -7.65 22.17 3.54
C PRO A 272 -6.16 21.82 3.74
N ARG A 273 -5.87 20.97 4.73
CA ARG A 273 -4.50 20.56 5.09
C ARG A 273 -3.90 19.67 4.01
N LEU A 274 -4.69 18.72 3.50
CA LEU A 274 -4.30 17.88 2.36
C LEU A 274 -4.01 18.74 1.14
N LEU A 275 -4.90 19.68 0.81
CA LEU A 275 -4.73 20.57 -0.34
C LEU A 275 -3.47 21.44 -0.23
N ASP A 276 -3.12 21.93 0.97
CA ASP A 276 -1.86 22.66 1.19
C ASP A 276 -0.62 21.79 0.90
N VAL A 277 -0.65 20.54 1.35
CA VAL A 277 0.42 19.56 1.10
C VAL A 277 0.51 19.22 -0.38
N LEU A 278 -0.62 19.02 -1.06
CA LEU A 278 -0.65 18.71 -2.50
C LEU A 278 -0.15 19.87 -3.34
N ASN A 279 -0.58 21.11 -3.03
CA ASN A 279 -0.05 22.32 -3.66
C ASN A 279 1.46 22.45 -3.49
N SER A 280 1.97 22.13 -2.29
CA SER A 280 3.41 22.16 -2.01
C SER A 280 4.16 21.04 -2.73
N GLY A 281 3.56 19.84 -2.80
CA GLY A 281 4.10 18.69 -3.51
C GLY A 281 4.21 18.95 -5.02
N LEU A 282 3.17 19.52 -5.64
CA LEU A 282 3.16 19.86 -7.06
C LEU A 282 4.25 20.86 -7.48
N ARG A 283 4.70 21.72 -6.56
CA ARG A 283 5.80 22.67 -6.81
C ARG A 283 7.17 22.01 -6.86
N VAL A 284 7.32 20.86 -6.22
CA VAL A 284 8.62 20.18 -6.06
C VAL A 284 8.71 18.89 -6.85
N VAL A 285 7.58 18.31 -7.23
CA VAL A 285 7.53 17.08 -8.02
C VAL A 285 7.72 17.37 -9.50
N SER A 286 8.70 16.72 -10.13
CA SER A 286 8.97 16.85 -11.57
C SER A 286 8.46 15.67 -12.41
N ASP A 287 8.13 14.53 -11.78
CA ASP A 287 7.60 13.36 -12.48
C ASP A 287 6.17 13.65 -12.98
N PRO A 288 5.89 13.56 -14.30
CA PRO A 288 4.58 13.89 -14.85
C PRO A 288 3.45 13.04 -14.29
N ALA A 289 3.65 11.73 -14.12
CA ALA A 289 2.62 10.83 -13.60
C ALA A 289 2.26 11.16 -12.15
N ALA A 290 3.26 11.51 -11.33
CA ALA A 290 3.07 11.96 -9.97
C ALA A 290 2.37 13.33 -9.91
N GLN A 291 2.73 14.28 -10.79
CA GLN A 291 2.04 15.57 -10.90
C GLN A 291 0.56 15.40 -11.24
N VAL A 292 0.24 14.53 -12.19
CA VAL A 292 -1.14 14.21 -12.56
C VAL A 292 -1.91 13.61 -11.37
N ALA A 293 -1.32 12.62 -10.67
CA ALA A 293 -1.96 12.01 -9.51
C ALA A 293 -2.21 13.02 -8.38
N LEU A 294 -1.23 13.87 -8.06
CA LEU A 294 -1.34 14.93 -7.07
C LEU A 294 -2.38 15.99 -7.46
N ALA A 295 -2.43 16.39 -8.73
CA ALA A 295 -3.36 17.40 -9.22
C ALA A 295 -4.81 16.88 -9.22
N LYS A 296 -5.03 15.64 -9.66
CA LYS A 296 -6.35 14.97 -9.59
C LYS A 296 -6.86 14.89 -8.15
N PHE A 297 -6.02 14.44 -7.22
CA PHE A 297 -6.41 14.39 -5.82
C PHE A 297 -6.59 15.79 -5.21
N GLY A 298 -5.78 16.76 -5.65
CA GLY A 298 -5.91 18.17 -5.26
C GLY A 298 -7.24 18.78 -5.69
N LEU A 299 -7.76 18.43 -6.88
CA LEU A 299 -9.07 18.87 -7.35
C LEU A 299 -10.20 18.40 -6.42
N LEU A 300 -10.14 17.14 -5.97
CA LEU A 300 -11.13 16.58 -5.03
C LEU A 300 -11.07 17.27 -3.66
N MET A 301 -9.86 17.57 -3.18
CA MET A 301 -9.73 18.31 -1.92
C MET A 301 -10.20 19.76 -2.08
N ALA A 302 -10.02 20.37 -3.26
CA ALA A 302 -10.51 21.72 -3.54
C ALA A 302 -12.03 21.81 -3.53
N SER A 303 -12.75 20.81 -4.07
CA SER A 303 -14.23 20.78 -4.04
C SER A 303 -14.80 20.68 -2.63
N LEU A 304 -14.05 20.09 -1.69
CA LEU A 304 -14.40 20.04 -0.27
C LEU A 304 -14.01 21.31 0.51
N THR A 305 -13.42 22.32 -0.17
CA THR A 305 -12.98 23.59 0.45
C THR A 305 -13.54 24.81 -0.28
N PRO A 306 -14.87 25.02 -0.30
CA PRO A 306 -15.52 26.05 -1.12
C PRO A 306 -15.11 27.48 -0.73
N ASP A 307 -14.66 27.71 0.50
CA ASP A 307 -14.26 29.04 0.99
C ASP A 307 -12.82 29.44 0.56
N ARG A 308 -12.10 28.56 -0.13
CA ARG A 308 -10.69 28.81 -0.50
C ARG A 308 -10.62 29.69 -1.76
N PRO A 309 -9.83 30.77 -1.75
CA PRO A 309 -9.73 31.64 -2.92
C PRO A 309 -8.99 30.93 -4.07
N ASP A 310 -9.47 31.12 -5.30
CA ASP A 310 -8.94 30.45 -6.51
C ASP A 310 -7.42 30.61 -6.69
N ASN A 311 -6.88 31.77 -6.31
CA ASN A 311 -5.45 32.07 -6.41
C ASN A 311 -4.56 31.26 -5.44
N ALA A 312 -5.16 30.50 -4.52
CA ALA A 312 -4.46 29.62 -3.60
C ALA A 312 -4.24 28.20 -4.16
N LEU A 313 -4.79 27.89 -5.33
CA LEU A 313 -4.63 26.60 -6.00
C LEU A 313 -3.41 26.58 -6.92
N HIS A 314 -2.74 25.43 -6.99
CA HIS A 314 -1.67 25.20 -7.96
C HIS A 314 -2.22 25.26 -9.40
N PRO A 315 -1.49 25.83 -10.38
CA PRO A 315 -1.97 25.95 -11.76
C PRO A 315 -2.44 24.63 -12.38
N LEU A 316 -1.76 23.52 -12.06
CA LEU A 316 -2.19 22.19 -12.52
C LEU A 316 -3.56 21.77 -11.96
N ILE A 317 -3.86 22.06 -10.69
CA ILE A 317 -5.18 21.76 -10.11
C ILE A 317 -6.26 22.58 -10.82
N GLN A 318 -6.01 23.88 -11.03
CA GLN A 318 -6.91 24.76 -11.79
C GLN A 318 -7.11 24.27 -13.23
N GLN A 319 -6.06 23.78 -13.88
CA GLN A 319 -6.16 23.22 -15.22
C GLN A 319 -7.07 21.97 -15.24
N PHE A 320 -6.93 21.06 -14.28
CA PHE A 320 -7.83 19.91 -14.14
C PHE A 320 -9.26 20.33 -13.83
N GLU A 321 -9.46 21.37 -13.02
CA GLU A 321 -10.79 21.95 -12.77
C GLU A 321 -11.43 22.50 -14.05
N LEU A 322 -10.68 23.26 -14.84
CA LEU A 322 -11.15 23.80 -16.12
C LEU A 322 -11.47 22.69 -17.12
N LEU A 323 -10.62 21.66 -17.20
CA LEU A 323 -10.88 20.48 -18.04
C LEU A 323 -12.12 19.72 -17.57
N GLY A 324 -12.29 19.53 -16.25
CA GLY A 324 -13.48 18.92 -15.67
C GLY A 324 -14.75 19.69 -16.03
N ARG A 325 -14.72 21.03 -15.90
CA ARG A 325 -15.82 21.92 -16.28
C ARG A 325 -16.13 21.90 -17.78
N GLN A 326 -15.10 21.77 -18.63
CA GLN A 326 -15.25 21.63 -20.09
C GLN A 326 -15.78 20.25 -20.50
N LEU A 327 -15.53 19.21 -19.69
CA LEU A 327 -16.04 17.86 -19.91
C LEU A 327 -17.47 17.68 -19.39
N THR A 328 -17.87 18.43 -18.36
CA THR A 328 -19.27 18.56 -17.90
C THR A 328 -20.09 19.52 -18.75
N VAL A 329 -19.65 19.86 -19.95
CA VAL A 329 -20.52 20.47 -20.95
C VAL A 329 -21.61 19.44 -21.23
N ASP A 330 -22.88 19.86 -21.16
CA ASP A 330 -24.12 19.12 -21.48
C ASP A 330 -24.03 18.44 -22.86
N LEU A 331 -23.20 17.40 -22.98
CA LEU A 331 -23.12 16.56 -24.14
C LEU A 331 -24.35 15.66 -24.07
N PRO A 332 -25.25 15.73 -25.04
CA PRO A 332 -26.31 14.74 -25.17
C PRO A 332 -25.68 13.34 -25.10
N GLU A 333 -26.32 12.41 -24.40
CA GLU A 333 -25.81 11.04 -24.19
C GLU A 333 -25.23 10.41 -25.46
N GLN A 334 -25.87 10.65 -26.61
CA GLN A 334 -25.40 10.22 -27.93
C GLN A 334 -24.04 10.80 -28.34
N GLU A 335 -23.81 12.10 -28.13
CA GLU A 335 -22.54 12.74 -28.47
C GLU A 335 -21.42 12.27 -27.53
N PHE A 336 -21.72 12.07 -26.25
CA PHE A 336 -20.78 11.48 -25.31
C PHE A 336 -20.39 10.05 -25.72
N VAL A 337 -21.38 9.20 -26.03
CA VAL A 337 -21.15 7.82 -26.49
C VAL A 337 -20.36 7.79 -27.80
N GLU A 338 -20.64 8.69 -28.75
CA GLU A 338 -19.87 8.79 -30.00
C GLU A 338 -18.43 9.26 -29.76
N LEU A 339 -18.23 10.21 -28.85
CA LEU A 339 -16.91 10.72 -28.51
C LEU A 339 -16.06 9.65 -27.81
N CYS A 340 -16.66 8.89 -26.88
CA CYS A 340 -16.07 7.69 -26.30
C CYS A 340 -15.74 6.66 -27.40
N ARG A 341 -16.67 6.36 -28.31
CA ARG A 341 -16.45 5.37 -29.39
C ARG A 341 -15.34 5.75 -30.36
N ARG A 342 -15.13 7.05 -30.60
CA ARG A 342 -14.07 7.55 -31.49
C ARG A 342 -12.69 7.56 -30.84
N ARG A 343 -12.62 7.70 -29.51
CA ARG A 343 -11.34 7.89 -28.79
C ARG A 343 -10.88 6.68 -28.00
N LEU A 344 -11.78 5.77 -27.66
CA LEU A 344 -11.49 4.61 -26.83
C LEU A 344 -11.49 3.34 -27.67
N ARG A 345 -10.61 2.39 -27.33
CA ARG A 345 -10.64 1.05 -27.91
C ARG A 345 -11.85 0.28 -27.36
N ASP A 346 -12.32 -0.76 -28.05
CA ASP A 346 -13.50 -1.55 -27.65
C ASP A 346 -13.44 -2.09 -26.21
N ALA A 347 -12.24 -2.42 -25.72
CA ALA A 347 -12.02 -2.87 -24.35
C ALA A 347 -12.22 -1.74 -23.31
N ASP A 348 -11.76 -0.52 -23.65
CA ASP A 348 -11.90 0.67 -22.83
C ASP A 348 -13.35 1.17 -22.86
N LEU A 349 -14.03 1.06 -24.01
CA LEU A 349 -15.48 1.29 -24.15
C LEU A 349 -16.33 0.34 -23.30
N GLN A 350 -15.95 -0.94 -23.20
CA GLN A 350 -16.64 -1.86 -22.29
C GLN A 350 -16.40 -1.53 -20.82
N ALA A 351 -15.25 -0.96 -20.46
CA ALA A 351 -14.99 -0.51 -19.11
C ALA A 351 -15.80 0.76 -18.79
N VAL A 352 -15.85 1.74 -19.69
CA VAL A 352 -16.73 2.91 -19.61
C VAL A 352 -18.19 2.48 -19.51
N ALA A 353 -18.64 1.58 -20.38
CA ALA A 353 -20.02 1.08 -20.39
C ALA A 353 -20.38 0.26 -19.14
N ARG A 354 -19.41 -0.38 -18.47
CA ARG A 354 -19.65 -1.04 -17.17
C ARG A 354 -19.73 -0.04 -16.02
N VAL A 355 -18.96 1.05 -16.09
CA VAL A 355 -18.94 2.13 -15.09
C VAL A 355 -20.19 3.01 -15.21
N TYR A 356 -20.62 3.33 -16.43
CA TYR A 356 -21.88 4.03 -16.71
C TYR A 356 -23.11 3.11 -16.65
N GLY A 357 -22.99 1.84 -17.05
CA GLY A 357 -24.05 0.83 -17.02
C GLY A 357 -24.26 0.15 -15.66
N ALA A 358 -23.49 0.52 -14.63
CA ALA A 358 -23.83 0.23 -13.24
C ALA A 358 -25.04 1.06 -12.74
N ILE A 359 -25.51 2.01 -13.55
CA ILE A 359 -26.87 2.55 -13.47
C ILE A 359 -27.74 1.65 -14.36
N SER A 360 -28.44 0.70 -13.74
CA SER A 360 -29.49 -0.14 -14.32
C SER A 360 -29.09 -1.17 -15.37
N MET A 361 -28.73 -2.38 -14.91
CA MET A 361 -29.36 -3.59 -15.48
C MET A 361 -30.12 -4.43 -14.44
N ASP A 362 -29.78 -4.36 -13.14
CA ASP A 362 -30.34 -5.26 -12.13
C ASP A 362 -31.13 -4.59 -10.99
N ASP A 363 -31.24 -3.26 -10.92
CA ASP A 363 -32.08 -2.56 -9.93
C ASP A 363 -32.70 -1.27 -10.51
N ALA A 364 -34.01 -1.28 -10.75
CA ALA A 364 -34.75 -0.16 -11.35
C ALA A 364 -35.01 1.01 -10.39
N HIS A 365 -34.55 0.93 -9.14
CA HIS A 365 -34.80 1.93 -8.10
C HIS A 365 -33.53 2.65 -7.59
N MET A 366 -32.37 2.37 -8.17
CA MET A 366 -31.11 3.01 -7.78
C MET A 366 -31.11 4.47 -8.27
N GLN A 367 -31.26 5.42 -7.34
CA GLN A 367 -31.23 6.85 -7.67
C GLN A 367 -29.82 7.28 -8.08
N VAL A 368 -29.77 8.00 -9.20
CA VAL A 368 -28.58 8.63 -9.78
C VAL A 368 -28.17 9.80 -8.89
N THR A 369 -27.26 9.59 -7.95
CA THR A 369 -26.72 10.70 -7.16
C THR A 369 -25.21 10.91 -7.28
N ASP A 370 -24.49 10.13 -8.08
CA ASP A 370 -23.02 10.29 -8.21
C ASP A 370 -22.43 9.96 -9.59
N ALA A 371 -23.24 9.98 -10.65
CA ALA A 371 -22.77 9.71 -12.02
C ALA A 371 -21.68 10.70 -12.48
N ASP A 372 -21.79 11.96 -12.10
CA ASP A 372 -20.87 13.02 -12.50
C ASP A 372 -19.49 12.89 -11.83
N ALA A 373 -19.46 12.51 -10.55
CA ALA A 373 -18.21 12.27 -9.83
C ALA A 373 -17.46 11.05 -10.39
N LEU A 374 -18.19 9.99 -10.74
CA LEU A 374 -17.63 8.78 -11.36
C LEU A 374 -17.12 9.06 -12.78
N ALA A 375 -17.86 9.86 -13.56
CA ALA A 375 -17.48 10.30 -14.90
C ALA A 375 -16.21 11.16 -14.88
N GLN A 376 -16.12 12.12 -13.98
CA GLN A 376 -14.93 12.97 -13.80
C GLN A 376 -13.71 12.15 -13.37
N TRP A 377 -13.90 11.17 -12.47
CA TRP A 377 -12.84 10.25 -12.09
C TRP A 377 -12.31 9.44 -13.29
N TRP A 378 -13.21 8.90 -14.12
CA TRP A 378 -12.84 8.04 -15.25
C TRP A 378 -12.21 8.82 -16.41
N LEU A 379 -12.75 9.99 -16.74
CA LEU A 379 -12.18 10.88 -17.77
C LEU A 379 -10.78 11.36 -17.39
N SER A 380 -10.50 11.49 -16.09
CA SER A 380 -9.16 11.75 -15.60
C SER A 380 -8.20 10.58 -15.93
N PHE A 381 -8.67 9.34 -15.95
CA PHE A 381 -7.86 8.11 -16.13
C PHE A 381 -7.50 7.82 -17.61
N VAL A 382 -8.37 8.20 -18.55
CA VAL A 382 -8.19 7.93 -19.99
C VAL A 382 -7.07 8.75 -20.62
N GLY A 383 -6.85 9.98 -20.15
CA GLY A 383 -5.83 10.88 -20.70
C GLY A 383 -4.39 10.37 -20.59
N ASP A 384 -4.14 9.39 -19.71
CA ASP A 384 -2.79 8.88 -19.41
C ASP A 384 -2.31 7.82 -20.42
N ASN A 385 -3.19 7.19 -21.21
CA ASN A 385 -2.82 6.13 -22.16
C ASN A 385 -2.42 6.63 -23.56
N GLU A 386 -2.53 7.94 -23.85
CA GLU A 386 -2.13 8.52 -25.14
C GLU A 386 -0.65 8.92 -25.21
N GLN A 387 0.10 8.90 -24.09
CA GLN A 387 1.53 9.27 -24.07
C GLN A 387 2.51 8.10 -24.22
N GLU A 388 2.03 6.85 -24.24
CA GLU A 388 2.87 5.65 -24.46
C GLU A 388 2.60 4.94 -25.80
N ALA A 389 1.92 5.59 -26.75
CA ALA A 389 1.61 5.04 -28.09
C ALA A 389 2.37 5.74 -29.23
#